data_AF-A0A9D6Q895-F1
#
_entry.id   AF-A0A9D6Q895-F1
#
_cell.length_a   1.000
_cell.length_b   1.000
_cell.length_c   1.000
_cell.angle_alpha   90.00
_cell.angle_beta   90.00
_cell.angle_gamma   90.00
#
_symmetry.space_group_name_H-M   'P 1'
#
loop_
_entity.id
_entity.type
_entity.pdbx_description
1 polymer ?
#
loop_
_entity_poly.entity_id
_entity_poly.type
_entity_poly.pdbx_seq_one_letter_code
_entity_poly.pdbx_strand_id
1 'polypeptide(L)'
;MDAEFRAVGVPKSQRGAITDATLAFLNQCFANDEVELNGQRFLFLPRPARPPIFVGGAPPHALRRTVRYGDGWMPMGGDPKQLAPAIRKLHAAADAAGKATPEVAVITTLPLDDPGHVADQVRALADIGVTRIIHGWRYADAAAFARAADALANSANLIH
;
A
#
# COMPACT_ATOMS: atom_id res chain seq x y z
N MET A 1 13.67 -13.63 4.80
CA MET A 1 14.39 -12.45 4.27
C MET A 1 15.85 -12.74 3.92
N ASP A 2 16.75 -13.11 4.86
CA ASP A 2 18.18 -13.26 4.49
C ASP A 2 18.46 -14.41 3.51
N ALA A 3 17.65 -15.48 3.54
CA ALA A 3 17.71 -16.55 2.54
C ALA A 3 17.31 -16.09 1.13
N GLU A 4 16.35 -15.18 1.00
CA GLU A 4 15.87 -14.66 -0.29
C GLU A 4 16.95 -13.79 -0.96
N PHE A 5 17.57 -12.88 -0.20
CA PHE A 5 18.67 -12.04 -0.68
C PHE A 5 19.91 -12.85 -1.07
N ARG A 6 20.22 -13.91 -0.31
CA ARG A 6 21.28 -14.87 -0.70
C ARG A 6 20.96 -15.57 -2.01
N ALA A 7 19.70 -15.99 -2.22
CA ALA A 7 19.30 -16.70 -3.43
C ALA A 7 19.45 -15.87 -4.71
N VAL A 8 19.21 -14.56 -4.64
CA VAL A 8 19.35 -13.64 -5.79
C VAL A 8 20.70 -12.93 -5.86
N GLY A 9 21.63 -13.21 -4.93
CA GLY A 9 22.98 -12.63 -4.92
C GLY A 9 23.03 -11.11 -4.66
N VAL A 10 21.97 -10.52 -4.11
CA VAL A 10 21.88 -9.06 -3.89
C VAL A 10 22.09 -8.73 -2.41
N PRO A 11 22.99 -7.79 -2.06
CA PRO A 11 23.13 -7.33 -0.69
C PRO A 11 21.85 -6.68 -0.17
N LYS A 12 21.37 -7.12 0.99
CA LYS A 12 20.15 -6.59 1.65
C LYS A 12 20.20 -5.07 1.90
N SER A 13 21.39 -4.48 2.00
CA SER A 13 21.60 -3.03 2.12
C SER A 13 21.19 -2.27 0.85
N GLN A 14 21.32 -2.88 -0.33
CA GLN A 14 20.99 -2.25 -1.62
C GLN A 14 19.49 -2.29 -1.94
N ARG A 15 18.69 -3.08 -1.22
CA ARG A 15 17.26 -3.30 -1.51
C ARG A 15 16.47 -2.01 -1.70
N GLY A 16 16.76 -0.99 -0.89
CA GLY A 16 16.05 0.28 -0.94
C GLY A 16 16.36 1.09 -2.20
N ALA A 17 17.63 1.11 -2.63
CA ALA A 17 18.05 1.78 -3.85
C ALA A 17 17.52 1.05 -5.09
N ILE A 18 17.56 -0.29 -5.08
CA ILE A 18 16.98 -1.11 -6.14
C ILE A 18 15.48 -0.86 -6.25
N THR A 19 14.75 -0.83 -5.13
CA THR A 19 13.32 -0.52 -5.13
C THR A 19 13.03 0.85 -5.75
N ASP A 20 13.79 1.89 -5.38
CA ASP A 20 13.62 3.24 -5.92
C ASP A 20 13.87 3.29 -7.43
N ALA A 21 14.93 2.62 -7.90
CA ALA A 21 15.27 2.53 -9.33
C ALA A 21 14.18 1.78 -10.11
N THR A 22 13.68 0.67 -9.58
CA THR A 22 12.59 -0.11 -10.19
C THR A 22 11.31 0.71 -10.29
N LEU A 23 10.93 1.43 -9.23
CA LEU A 23 9.73 2.28 -9.24
C LEU A 23 9.85 3.44 -10.23
N ALA A 24 11.03 4.04 -10.34
CA ALA A 24 11.29 5.08 -11.34
C ALA A 24 11.15 4.51 -12.76
N PHE A 25 11.75 3.34 -13.03
CA PHE A 25 11.67 2.67 -14.33
C PHE A 25 10.23 2.25 -14.69
N LEU A 26 9.48 1.67 -13.74
CA LEU A 26 8.07 1.33 -13.97
C LEU A 26 7.24 2.57 -14.35
N ASN A 27 7.42 3.69 -13.65
CA ASN A 27 6.74 4.93 -14.01
C ASN A 27 7.12 5.43 -15.41
N GLN A 28 8.38 5.22 -15.85
CA GLN A 28 8.78 5.51 -17.23
C GLN A 28 8.10 4.58 -18.24
N CYS A 29 8.05 3.26 -17.98
CA CYS A 29 7.36 2.30 -18.86
C CYS A 29 5.90 2.67 -19.05
N PHE A 30 5.23 3.12 -17.99
CA PHE A 30 3.84 3.54 -18.06
C PHE A 30 3.64 4.96 -18.60
N ALA A 31 4.70 5.71 -18.90
CA ALA A 31 4.61 7.06 -19.44
C ALA A 31 5.08 7.16 -20.90
N ASN A 32 5.87 6.19 -21.37
CA ASN A 32 6.54 6.25 -22.67
C ASN A 32 6.45 4.90 -23.38
N ASP A 33 6.43 4.92 -24.72
CA ASP A 33 6.40 3.70 -25.54
C ASP A 33 7.78 3.04 -25.69
N GLU A 34 8.85 3.85 -25.67
CA GLU A 34 10.24 3.42 -25.61
C GLU A 34 10.87 3.94 -24.31
N VAL A 35 11.58 3.07 -23.60
CA VAL A 35 12.31 3.41 -22.38
C VAL A 35 13.73 2.86 -22.43
N GLU A 36 14.65 3.48 -21.71
CA GLU A 36 16.04 3.04 -21.64
C GLU A 36 16.42 2.72 -20.19
N LEU A 37 17.08 1.58 -19.99
CA LEU A 37 17.68 1.22 -18.71
C LEU A 37 19.07 0.65 -18.96
N ASN A 38 20.08 1.21 -18.28
CA ASN A 38 21.48 0.80 -18.40
C ASN A 38 21.99 0.78 -19.86
N GLY A 39 21.60 1.77 -20.67
CA GLY A 39 22.00 1.88 -22.08
C GLY A 39 21.26 0.93 -23.03
N GLN A 40 20.32 0.13 -22.52
CA GLN A 40 19.48 -0.75 -23.34
C GLN A 40 18.09 -0.16 -23.50
N ARG A 41 17.63 -0.07 -24.75
CA ARG A 41 16.28 0.39 -25.12
C ARG A 41 15.29 -0.76 -25.11
N PHE A 42 14.09 -0.48 -24.63
CA PHE A 42 12.97 -1.42 -24.54
C PHE A 42 11.71 -0.77 -25.10
N LEU A 43 10.94 -1.52 -25.90
CA LEU A 43 9.59 -1.14 -26.28
C LEU A 43 8.61 -1.69 -25.25
N PHE A 44 7.81 -0.82 -24.65
CA PHE A 44 6.75 -1.19 -23.73
C PHE A 44 5.38 -1.05 -24.40
N LEU A 45 5.19 -1.83 -25.47
CA LEU A 45 4.01 -1.79 -26.33
C LEU A 45 3.35 -3.17 -26.50
N PRO A 46 2.00 -3.22 -26.59
CA PRO A 46 1.07 -2.12 -26.31
C PRO A 46 1.12 -1.75 -24.82
N ARG A 47 1.08 -0.46 -24.50
CA ARG A 47 1.15 0.00 -23.11
C ARG A 47 -0.19 -0.25 -22.40
N PRO A 48 -0.25 -1.14 -21.39
CA PRO A 48 -1.46 -1.33 -20.61
C PRO A 48 -1.75 -0.09 -19.76
N ALA A 49 -2.99 0.04 -19.30
CA ALA A 49 -3.34 1.05 -18.30
C ALA A 49 -2.45 0.91 -17.06
N ARG A 50 -1.89 2.03 -16.57
CA ARG A 50 -1.04 2.02 -15.38
C ARG A 50 -1.87 1.64 -14.16
N PRO A 51 -1.52 0.56 -13.44
CA PRO A 51 -2.18 0.26 -12.17
C PRO A 51 -1.72 1.25 -11.09
N PRO A 52 -2.54 1.50 -10.05
CA PRO A 52 -2.10 2.27 -8.90
C PRO A 52 -0.95 1.54 -8.18
N ILE A 53 0.09 2.29 -7.83
CA ILE A 53 1.28 1.78 -7.14
C ILE A 53 1.19 2.13 -5.66
N PHE A 54 0.95 1.11 -4.83
CA PHE A 54 0.99 1.23 -3.36
C PHE A 54 2.36 0.84 -2.82
N VAL A 55 2.95 1.72 -2.03
CA VAL A 55 4.22 1.46 -1.37
C VAL A 55 3.97 0.93 0.03
N GLY A 56 4.42 -0.29 0.31
CA GLY A 56 4.41 -0.86 1.65
C GLY A 56 5.57 -0.39 2.53
N GLY A 57 5.46 -0.66 3.83
CA GLY A 57 6.55 -0.50 4.81
C GLY A 57 6.40 0.72 5.71
N ALA A 58 7.39 0.90 6.59
CA ALA A 58 7.36 1.89 7.66
C ALA A 58 7.97 3.25 7.26
N PRO A 59 7.50 4.36 7.85
CA PRO A 59 8.18 5.66 7.80
C PRO A 59 9.62 5.57 8.35
N PRO A 60 10.52 6.50 7.95
CA PRO A 60 10.28 7.60 7.01
C PRO A 60 10.43 7.19 5.54
N HIS A 61 11.05 6.04 5.27
CA HIS A 61 11.44 5.66 3.91
C HIS A 61 10.25 5.33 3.01
N ALA A 62 9.21 4.66 3.54
CA ALA A 62 8.00 4.36 2.78
C ALA A 62 7.28 5.64 2.35
N LEU A 63 7.11 6.61 3.25
CA LEU A 63 6.44 7.88 2.94
C LEU A 63 7.18 8.65 1.84
N ARG A 64 8.52 8.77 1.94
CA ARG A 64 9.34 9.38 0.88
C ARG A 64 9.15 8.69 -0.47
N ARG A 65 9.10 7.35 -0.48
CA ARG A 65 8.88 6.57 -1.71
C ARG A 65 7.47 6.77 -2.26
N THR A 66 6.44 6.78 -1.41
CA THR A 66 5.06 7.06 -1.82
C THR A 66 4.99 8.42 -2.48
N VAL A 67 5.46 9.49 -1.83
CA VAL A 67 5.43 10.84 -2.41
C VAL A 67 6.19 10.89 -3.72
N ARG A 68 7.34 10.20 -3.84
CA ARG A 68 8.15 10.30 -5.05
C ARG A 68 7.62 9.47 -6.22
N TYR A 69 7.13 8.26 -5.96
CA TYR A 69 6.90 7.24 -7.00
C TYR A 69 5.55 6.54 -6.96
N GLY A 70 4.80 6.64 -5.86
CA GLY A 70 3.58 5.89 -5.64
C GLY A 70 2.33 6.75 -5.70
N ASP A 71 1.19 6.08 -5.78
CA ASP A 71 -0.15 6.68 -5.72
C ASP A 71 -0.77 6.48 -4.32
N GLY A 72 -0.20 5.59 -3.50
CA GLY A 72 -0.65 5.36 -2.14
C GLY A 72 0.40 4.72 -1.23
N TRP A 73 0.10 4.74 0.06
CA TRP A 73 0.87 4.09 1.11
C TRP A 73 0.08 2.93 1.71
N MET A 74 0.75 1.81 1.93
CA MET A 74 0.15 0.58 2.45
C MET A 74 0.80 0.19 3.80
N PRO A 75 0.39 0.81 4.92
CA PRO A 75 0.84 0.42 6.24
C PRO A 75 0.28 -0.93 6.68
N MET A 76 0.99 -1.59 7.59
CA MET A 76 0.46 -2.72 8.36
C MET A 76 0.14 -2.28 9.78
N GLY A 77 -0.88 -2.89 10.38
CA GLY A 77 -1.42 -2.53 11.70
C GLY A 77 -2.72 -1.75 11.55
N GLY A 78 -3.35 -1.36 12.65
CA GLY A 78 -4.67 -0.71 12.60
C GLY A 78 -4.99 0.16 13.79
N ASP A 79 -3.98 0.62 14.53
CA ASP A 79 -4.16 1.59 15.61
C ASP A 79 -4.19 3.02 15.02
N PRO A 80 -5.35 3.70 15.02
CA PRO A 80 -5.46 5.03 14.46
C PRO A 80 -4.52 6.05 15.12
N LYS A 81 -4.23 5.91 16.42
CA LYS A 81 -3.35 6.84 17.15
C LYS A 81 -1.91 6.78 16.64
N GLN A 82 -1.46 5.60 16.23
CA GLN A 82 -0.12 5.39 15.68
C GLN A 82 -0.03 5.80 14.21
N LEU A 83 -1.10 5.61 13.44
CA LEU A 83 -1.12 5.92 12.01
C LEU A 83 -1.31 7.41 11.72
N ALA A 84 -2.15 8.11 12.48
CA ALA A 84 -2.53 9.49 12.19
C ALA A 84 -1.33 10.46 12.01
N PRO A 85 -0.27 10.41 12.85
CA PRO A 85 0.90 11.26 12.63
C PRO A 85 1.64 10.98 11.32
N ALA A 86 1.70 9.72 10.88
CA ALA A 86 2.36 9.33 9.64
C ALA A 86 1.53 9.73 8.41
N ILE A 87 0.20 9.57 8.46
CA ILE A 87 -0.70 10.00 7.39
C ILE A 87 -0.63 11.52 7.20
N ARG A 88 -0.69 12.30 8.29
CA ARG A 88 -0.51 13.77 8.20
C ARG A 88 0.80 14.17 7.55
N LYS A 89 1.91 13.50 7.91
CA LYS A 89 3.22 13.74 7.31
C LYS A 89 3.24 13.39 5.81
N LEU A 90 2.59 12.29 5.42
CA LEU A 90 2.48 11.87 4.03
C LEU A 90 1.72 12.91 3.20
N HIS A 91 0.55 13.31 3.65
CA HIS A 91 -0.30 14.28 2.96
C HIS A 91 0.38 15.65 2.86
N ALA A 92 0.99 16.15 3.94
CA ALA A 92 1.75 17.39 3.92
C ALA A 92 2.96 17.34 2.97
N ALA A 93 3.67 16.21 2.91
CA ALA A 93 4.79 16.04 2.00
C ALA A 93 4.37 15.94 0.53
N ALA A 94 3.19 15.37 0.25
CA ALA A 94 2.62 15.35 -1.09
C ALA A 94 2.18 16.75 -1.55
N ASP A 95 1.49 17.49 -0.67
CA ASP A 95 1.07 18.87 -0.90
C ASP A 95 2.27 19.80 -1.18
N ALA A 96 3.31 19.74 -0.33
CA ALA A 96 4.55 20.49 -0.52
C ALA A 96 5.29 20.13 -1.83
N ALA A 97 5.05 18.94 -2.39
CA ALA A 97 5.60 18.50 -3.66
C ALA A 97 4.68 18.81 -4.86
N GLY A 98 3.53 19.47 -4.65
CA GLY A 98 2.54 19.76 -5.69
C GLY A 98 1.88 18.51 -6.26
N LYS A 99 1.77 17.43 -5.47
CA LYS A 99 1.23 16.13 -5.91
C LYS A 99 -0.16 15.89 -5.36
N ALA A 100 -0.92 15.06 -6.07
CA ALA A 100 -2.19 14.54 -5.56
C ALA A 100 -1.99 13.84 -4.21
N THR A 101 -2.99 13.97 -3.32
CA THR A 101 -2.98 13.33 -2.01
C THR A 101 -2.93 11.81 -2.17
N PRO A 102 -1.89 11.12 -1.65
CA PRO A 102 -1.79 9.68 -1.78
C PRO A 102 -2.88 8.95 -1.01
N GLU A 103 -3.39 7.88 -1.60
CA GLU A 103 -4.29 6.94 -0.91
C GLU A 103 -3.58 6.27 0.28
N VAL A 104 -4.36 5.85 1.28
CA VAL A 104 -3.84 5.08 2.42
C VAL A 104 -4.66 3.80 2.53
N ALA A 105 -4.02 2.68 2.16
CA ALA A 105 -4.62 1.35 2.20
C ALA A 105 -4.04 0.54 3.37
N VAL A 106 -4.72 0.51 4.50
CA VAL A 106 -4.20 -0.14 5.71
C VAL A 106 -4.47 -1.65 5.69
N ILE A 107 -3.44 -2.46 5.94
CA ILE A 107 -3.58 -3.90 6.17
C ILE A 107 -3.72 -4.13 7.67
N THR A 108 -4.88 -4.60 8.11
CA THR A 108 -5.18 -4.89 9.51
C THR A 108 -6.12 -6.09 9.64
N THR A 109 -6.28 -6.61 10.85
CA THR A 109 -7.31 -7.58 11.18
C THR A 109 -8.43 -6.85 11.91
N LEU A 110 -9.67 -7.08 11.48
CA LEU A 110 -10.87 -6.50 12.09
C LEU A 110 -11.50 -7.56 13.03
N PRO A 111 -12.12 -7.14 14.16
CA PRO A 111 -12.75 -8.04 15.12
C PRO A 111 -14.14 -8.48 14.60
N LEU A 112 -14.16 -9.47 13.70
CA LEU A 112 -15.38 -9.86 12.97
C LEU A 112 -16.48 -10.50 13.85
N ASP A 113 -16.19 -10.79 15.11
CA ASP A 113 -17.14 -11.27 16.11
C ASP A 113 -18.05 -10.15 16.65
N ASP A 114 -17.69 -8.88 16.46
CA ASP A 114 -18.47 -7.71 16.88
C ASP A 114 -18.61 -6.70 15.73
N PRO A 115 -19.73 -6.73 14.99
CA PRO A 115 -19.99 -5.78 13.90
C PRO A 115 -19.97 -4.31 14.32
N GLY A 116 -20.34 -3.99 15.56
CA GLY A 116 -20.31 -2.63 16.09
C GLY A 116 -18.87 -2.14 16.25
N HIS A 117 -18.01 -2.98 16.83
CA HIS A 117 -16.58 -2.68 16.94
C HIS A 117 -15.91 -2.58 15.56
N VAL A 118 -16.28 -3.43 14.60
CA VAL A 118 -15.81 -3.28 13.21
C VAL A 118 -16.18 -1.90 12.67
N ALA A 119 -17.45 -1.49 12.77
CA ALA A 119 -17.90 -0.20 12.27
C ALA A 119 -17.14 0.98 12.92
N ASP A 120 -16.95 0.94 14.24
CA ASP A 120 -16.21 1.96 14.98
C ASP A 120 -14.74 2.02 14.57
N GLN A 121 -14.09 0.87 14.37
CA GLN A 121 -12.71 0.83 13.89
C GLN A 121 -12.59 1.38 12.46
N VAL A 122 -13.54 1.07 11.57
CA VAL A 122 -13.55 1.63 10.21
C VAL A 122 -13.70 3.14 10.23
N ARG A 123 -14.64 3.67 11.03
CA ARG A 123 -14.84 5.13 11.18
C ARG A 123 -13.57 5.81 11.71
N ALA A 124 -12.99 5.27 12.78
CA ALA A 124 -11.78 5.84 13.38
C ALA A 124 -10.57 5.84 12.41
N LEU A 125 -10.47 4.85 11.52
CA LEU A 125 -9.45 4.82 10.46
C LEU A 125 -9.77 5.84 9.35
N ALA A 126 -11.04 5.94 8.93
CA ALA A 126 -11.47 6.91 7.93
C ALA A 126 -11.22 8.36 8.39
N ASP A 127 -11.53 8.67 9.65
CA ASP A 127 -11.34 10.01 10.26
C ASP A 127 -9.90 10.51 10.21
N ILE A 128 -8.92 9.60 10.17
CA ILE A 128 -7.50 9.94 10.09
C ILE A 128 -6.95 9.90 8.65
N GLY A 129 -7.80 9.70 7.65
CA GLY A 129 -7.45 9.73 6.23
C GLY A 129 -7.12 8.37 5.62
N VAL A 130 -7.51 7.25 6.24
CA VAL A 130 -7.46 5.93 5.59
C VAL A 130 -8.53 5.86 4.51
N THR A 131 -8.14 5.51 3.29
CA THR A 131 -9.05 5.42 2.13
C THR A 131 -9.45 3.98 1.82
N ARG A 132 -8.70 2.99 2.31
CA ARG A 132 -9.00 1.57 2.10
C ARG A 132 -8.53 0.74 3.29
N ILE A 133 -9.33 -0.27 3.65
CA ILE A 133 -8.95 -1.28 4.63
C ILE A 133 -8.84 -2.64 3.92
N ILE A 134 -7.71 -3.30 4.12
CA ILE A 134 -7.44 -4.65 3.64
C ILE A 134 -7.47 -5.56 4.88
N HIS A 135 -8.56 -6.32 5.03
CA HIS A 135 -8.69 -7.28 6.12
C HIS A 135 -7.76 -8.48 5.87
N GLY A 136 -6.67 -8.56 6.62
CA GLY A 136 -5.75 -9.68 6.61
C GLY A 136 -6.06 -10.64 7.75
N TRP A 137 -6.38 -11.90 7.43
CA TRP A 137 -6.56 -12.96 8.42
C TRP A 137 -6.16 -14.32 7.85
N ARG A 138 -5.79 -15.25 8.73
CA ARG A 138 -5.51 -16.65 8.38
C ARG A 138 -6.77 -17.46 8.61
N TYR A 139 -7.11 -18.30 7.65
CA TYR A 139 -8.24 -19.23 7.72
C TYR A 139 -7.73 -20.65 7.47
N ALA A 140 -8.35 -21.63 8.13
CA ALA A 140 -7.96 -23.04 8.00
C ALA A 140 -8.49 -23.67 6.71
N ASP A 141 -9.67 -23.24 6.26
CA ASP A 141 -10.38 -23.79 5.11
C ASP A 141 -11.28 -22.73 4.43
N ALA A 142 -11.89 -23.12 3.32
CA ALA A 142 -12.78 -22.25 2.55
C ALA A 142 -14.06 -21.87 3.32
N ALA A 143 -14.55 -22.72 4.22
CA ALA A 143 -15.75 -22.41 5.01
C ALA A 143 -15.48 -21.34 6.06
N ALA A 144 -14.30 -21.35 6.69
CA ALA A 144 -13.84 -20.30 7.58
C ALA A 144 -13.66 -18.97 6.83
N PHE A 145 -13.11 -18.99 5.62
CA PHE A 145 -13.02 -17.81 4.77
C PHE A 145 -14.41 -17.25 4.44
N ALA A 146 -15.37 -18.09 4.04
CA ALA A 146 -16.72 -17.66 3.70
C ALA A 146 -17.42 -16.98 4.89
N ARG A 147 -17.35 -17.56 6.09
CA ARG A 147 -17.90 -16.94 7.30
C ARG A 147 -17.28 -15.57 7.61
N ALA A 148 -15.98 -15.42 7.39
CA ALA A 148 -15.30 -14.14 7.57
C ALA A 148 -15.79 -13.10 6.56
N ALA A 149 -15.95 -13.49 5.30
CA ALA A 149 -16.47 -12.63 4.24
C ALA A 149 -17.90 -12.18 4.53
N ASP A 150 -18.77 -13.09 5.00
CA ASP A 150 -20.14 -12.77 5.40
C ASP A 150 -20.19 -11.80 6.60
N ALA A 151 -19.35 -12.02 7.61
CA ALA A 151 -19.25 -11.12 8.76
C ALA A 151 -18.79 -9.71 8.37
N LEU A 152 -17.81 -9.60 7.46
CA LEU A 152 -17.38 -8.33 6.87
C LEU A 152 -18.52 -7.64 6.12
N ALA A 153 -19.25 -8.36 5.27
CA ALA A 153 -20.37 -7.82 4.50
C ALA A 153 -21.50 -7.31 5.43
N ASN A 154 -21.82 -8.05 6.49
CA ASN A 154 -22.81 -7.63 7.48
C ASN A 154 -22.38 -6.38 8.24
N SER A 155 -21.10 -6.27 8.59
CA SER A 155 -20.55 -5.10 9.28
C SER A 155 -20.57 -3.84 8.39
N ALA A 156 -20.36 -4.00 7.07
CA ALA A 156 -20.37 -2.89 6.12
C ALA A 156 -21.71 -2.14 6.07
N ASN A 157 -22.82 -2.82 6.33
CA ASN A 157 -24.16 -2.23 6.38
C ASN A 157 -24.34 -1.24 7.56
N LEU A 158 -23.43 -1.24 8.54
CA LEU A 158 -23.46 -0.35 9.70
C LEU A 158 -22.63 0.92 9.49
N ILE A 159 -21.95 1.08 8.36
CA ILE A 159 -20.97 2.15 8.09
C ILE A 159 -21.60 3.31 7.29
N HIS A 160 -22.94 3.43 7.33
CA HIS A 160 -23.65 4.58 6.76
C HIS A 160 -23.45 5.86 7.57
#